data_AF-A0A6V7J0M8-F1
#
_entry.id   AF-A0A6V7J0M8-F1
#
_cell.length_a   1.000
_cell.length_b   1.000
_cell.length_c   1.000
_cell.angle_alpha   90.00
_cell.angle_beta   90.00
_cell.angle_gamma   90.00
#
_symmetry.space_group_name_H-M   'P 1'
#
loop_
_entity.id
_entity.type
_entity.pdbx_description
1 polymer ?
#
loop_
_entity_poly.entity_id
_entity_poly.type
_entity_poly.pdbx_seq_one_letter_code
_entity_poly.pdbx_strand_id
1 'polypeptide(L)' 'MMDEIKLGLQYVFQTDNKLTLAISASGHAGMEACLGNLLEPGETVLIVRGGIWGERAADMANRIGAH' A
#
# COMPACT_ATOMS: atom_id res chain seq x y z
N MET A 1 -19.81 -9.37 -5.31
CA MET A 1 -19.13 -8.19 -5.88
C MET A 1 -17.70 -8.01 -5.39
N MET A 2 -17.44 -7.62 -4.13
CA MET A 2 -16.06 -7.33 -3.68
C MET A 2 -15.16 -8.59 -3.63
N ASP A 3 -15.73 -9.75 -3.27
CA ASP A 3 -15.01 -11.03 -3.29
C ASP A 3 -14.69 -11.52 -4.71
N GLU A 4 -15.57 -11.29 -5.68
CA GLU A 4 -15.33 -11.66 -7.08
C GLU A 4 -14.24 -10.77 -7.69
N ILE A 5 -14.23 -9.48 -7.38
CA ILE A 5 -13.16 -8.57 -7.81
C ILE A 5 -11.82 -9.00 -7.20
N LYS A 6 -11.82 -9.40 -5.92
CA LYS A 6 -10.63 -9.95 -5.27
C LYS A 6 -10.11 -11.19 -5.98
N LEU A 7 -10.98 -12.16 -6.30
CA LEU A 7 -10.60 -13.35 -7.07
C LEU A 7 -10.08 -12.98 -8.47
N GLY A 8 -10.67 -11.98 -9.11
CA GLY A 8 -10.20 -11.44 -10.39
C GLY A 8 -8.80 -10.83 -10.29
N LEU A 9 -8.52 -10.04 -9.24
CA LEU A 9 -7.19 -9.48 -8.97
C LEU A 9 -6.16 -10.59 -8.71
N GLN A 10 -6.50 -11.58 -7.87
CA GLN A 10 -5.65 -12.75 -7.62
C GLN A 10 -5.34 -13.52 -8.89
N TYR A 11 -6.34 -13.70 -9.76
CA TYR A 11 -6.14 -14.29 -11.09
C TYR A 11 -5.22 -13.42 -11.94
N VAL A 12 -5.48 -12.13 -12.13
CA VAL A 12 -4.68 -11.26 -13.00
C VAL A 12 -3.22 -11.16 -12.54
N PHE A 13 -2.99 -11.02 -11.23
CA PHE A 13 -1.65 -10.94 -10.65
C PHE A 13 -1.02 -12.31 -10.36
N GLN A 14 -1.72 -13.41 -10.66
CA GLN A 14 -1.27 -14.79 -10.44
C GLN A 14 -0.76 -15.02 -9.01
N THR A 15 -1.56 -14.62 -8.02
CA THR A 15 -1.22 -14.74 -6.60
C THR A 15 -2.36 -15.38 -5.80
N ASP A 16 -2.03 -16.13 -4.76
CA ASP A 16 -2.96 -16.70 -3.79
C ASP A 16 -3.03 -15.88 -2.49
N ASN A 17 -2.42 -14.69 -2.46
CA ASN A 17 -2.33 -13.87 -1.25
C ASN A 17 -3.73 -13.50 -0.74
N LYS A 18 -4.07 -14.01 0.45
CA LYS A 18 -5.36 -13.79 1.11
C LYS A 18 -5.61 -12.31 1.39
N LEU A 19 -4.57 -11.51 1.59
CA LEU A 19 -4.66 -10.05 1.73
C LEU A 19 -4.58 -9.39 0.35
N THR A 20 -5.58 -9.67 -0.48
CA THR A 20 -5.82 -8.94 -1.74
C THR A 20 -7.00 -8.00 -1.52
N LEU A 21 -6.77 -6.70 -1.70
CA LEU A 21 -7.74 -5.65 -1.42
C LEU A 21 -8.10 -4.90 -2.71
N ALA A 22 -9.40 -4.79 -2.99
CA ALA A 22 -9.93 -3.92 -4.02
C ALA A 22 -10.39 -2.60 -3.37
N ILE A 23 -9.62 -1.52 -3.58
CA ILE A 23 -9.89 -0.22 -2.97
C ILE A 23 -10.47 0.71 -4.04
N SER A 24 -11.71 1.18 -3.83
CA SER A 24 -12.35 2.16 -4.71
C SER A 24 -11.87 3.57 -4.39
N ALA A 25 -10.61 3.87 -4.71
CA ALA A 25 -9.99 5.17 -4.48
C ALA A 25 -8.82 5.40 -5.46
N SER A 26 -8.14 6.55 -5.34
CA SER A 26 -6.95 6.83 -6.16
C SER A 26 -5.76 5.95 -5.76
N GLY A 27 -4.72 5.91 -6.60
CA GLY A 27 -3.47 5.23 -6.26
C GLY A 27 -2.81 5.75 -4.97
N HIS A 28 -3.04 7.03 -4.60
CA HIS A 28 -2.54 7.58 -3.34
C HIS A 28 -3.21 6.94 -2.13
N ALA A 29 -4.52 6.67 -2.19
CA ALA A 29 -5.22 5.96 -1.13
C ALA A 29 -4.76 4.50 -1.01
N GLY A 30 -4.32 3.87 -2.12
CA GLY A 30 -3.66 2.56 -2.08
C GLY A 30 -2.33 2.59 -1.30
N MET A 31 -1.55 3.67 -1.46
CA MET A 31 -0.33 3.91 -0.69
C MET A 31 -0.64 4.13 0.80
N GLU A 32 -1.64 4.95 1.12
CA GLU A 32 -2.09 5.17 2.50
C GLU A 32 -2.58 3.89 3.17
N ALA A 33 -3.39 3.10 2.45
CA ALA A 33 -3.88 1.82 2.96
C ALA A 33 -2.73 0.85 3.22
N CYS A 34 -1.70 0.83 2.39
CA CYS A 34 -0.52 0.00 2.59
C CYS A 34 0.30 0.47 3.81
N LEU A 35 0.78 1.72 3.78
CA LEU A 35 1.68 2.24 4.82
C LEU A 35 0.99 2.36 6.18
N GLY A 36 -0.25 2.85 6.22
CA GLY A 36 -0.98 3.06 7.47
C GLY A 36 -1.49 1.80 8.15
N ASN A 37 -1.51 0.64 7.46
CA ASN A 37 -1.86 -0.64 8.08
C ASN A 37 -0.65 -1.53 8.36
N LEU A 38 0.49 -1.30 7.69
CA LEU A 38 1.68 -2.13 7.84
C LEU A 38 2.75 -1.53 8.74
N LEU A 39 2.80 -0.20 8.88
CA LEU A 39 3.82 0.49 9.67
C LEU A 39 3.28 0.92 11.03
N GLU A 40 4.11 0.74 12.05
CA GLU A 40 3.95 1.31 13.38
C GLU A 40 5.04 2.37 13.67
N PRO A 41 4.80 3.31 14.61
CA PRO A 41 5.82 4.27 15.03
C PRO A 41 7.09 3.58 15.53
N GLY A 42 8.25 4.01 15.04
CA GLY A 42 9.57 3.48 15.39
C GLY A 42 10.05 2.33 14.50
N GLU A 43 9.20 1.80 13.60
CA GLU A 43 9.62 0.78 12.64
C GLU A 43 10.47 1.35 11.50
N THR A 44 11.27 0.49 10.87
CA THR A 44 12.14 0.87 9.75
C THR A 44 11.51 0.50 8.41
N VAL A 45 11.50 1.43 7.45
CA VAL A 45 10.95 1.21 6.10
C VAL A 45 11.91 1.69 5.00
N LEU A 46 12.14 0.84 3.99
CA LEU A 46 12.92 1.20 2.81
C LEU A 46 12.03 1.82 1.73
N ILE A 47 12.25 3.09 1.40
CA ILE A 47 11.51 3.79 0.35
C ILE A 47 12.48 4.37 -0.68
N VAL A 48 12.33 3.95 -1.94
CA VAL A 48 13.10 4.50 -3.07
C VAL A 48 12.44 5.79 -3.57
N ARG A 49 13.14 6.92 -3.43
CA ARG A 49 12.69 8.23 -3.92
C ARG A 49 13.10 8.45 -5.39
N GLY A 50 12.46 7.72 -6.31
CA GLY A 50 12.68 7.83 -7.76
C GLY A 50 11.82 8.88 -8.47
N GLY A 51 11.11 9.74 -7.71
CA GLY A 51 10.18 10.74 -8.22
C GLY A 51 9.09 11.07 -7.19
N ILE A 52 8.09 11.88 -7.58
CA ILE A 52 7.09 12.45 -6.66
C ILE A 52 6.33 11.41 -5.83
N TRP A 53 6.11 10.20 -6.34
CA TRP A 53 5.41 9.16 -5.61
C TRP A 53 6.26 8.55 -4.49
N GLY A 54 7.57 8.41 -4.69
CA GLY A 54 8.49 7.98 -3.65
C GLY A 54 8.69 9.04 -2.58
N GLU A 55 8.71 10.31 -2.97
CA GLU A 55 8.72 11.44 -2.02
C GLU A 55 7.47 11.44 -1.14
N ARG A 56 6.28 11.31 -1.74
CA ARG A 56 5.01 11.24 -1.00
C ARG A 56 4.94 10.04 -0.06
N ALA A 57 5.42 8.88 -0.48
CA ALA A 57 5.49 7.70 0.38
C ALA A 57 6.39 7.94 1.60
N ALA A 58 7.56 8.56 1.39
CA ALA A 58 8.49 8.86 2.48
C ALA A 58 7.95 9.92 3.44
N ASP A 59 7.30 10.97 2.94
CA ASP A 59 6.62 11.96 3.78
C ASP A 59 5.52 11.33 4.65
N MET A 60 4.80 10.35 4.11
CA MET A 60 3.76 9.62 4.83
C MET A 60 4.35 8.71 5.91
N ALA A 61 5.40 7.94 5.61
CA ALA A 61 6.10 7.12 6.59
C ALA A 61 6.64 7.97 7.77
N ASN A 62 7.23 9.13 7.48
CA ASN A 62 7.69 10.06 8.50
C ASN A 62 6.55 10.56 9.40
N ARG A 63 5.35 10.81 8.84
CA ARG A 63 4.16 11.21 9.62
C ARG A 63 3.63 10.09 10.52
N ILE A 64 3.78 8.83 10.10
CA ILE A 64 3.46 7.65 10.90
C ILE A 64 4.50 7.47 12.03
N GLY A 65 5.68 8.06 11.91
CA GLY A 65 6.79 7.91 12.86
C GLY A 65 7.70 6.73 12.54
N ALA A 66 7.63 6.19 11.33
CA ALA A 66 8.57 5.20 10.82
C ALA A 66 9.83 5.88 10.22
N HIS A 67 10.96 5.16 10.17
CA HIS A 67 12.28 5.68 9.81
C HIS A 67 12.94 4.95 8.65
#